data_AF-A0A7S2DLU9-F1
#
_entry.id   AF-A0A7S2DLU9-F1
#
_cell.length_a   1.000
_cell.length_b   1.000
_cell.length_c   1.000
_cell.angle_alpha   90.00
_cell.angle_beta   90.00
_cell.angle_gamma   90.00
#
_symmetry.space_group_name_H-M   'P 1'
#
loop_
_entity.id
_entity.type
_entity.pdbx_description
1 polymer ?
#
loop_
_entity_poly.entity_id
_entity_poly.type
_entity_poly.pdbx_seq_one_letter_code
_entity_poly.pdbx_strand_id
1 'polypeptide(L)'
;GYSSKFSPWLAHGCISPRRIWKEAQRYERTRVKNKSTYWLIFELTWRDFFVYLGYSYGDKLFVTGGITGDKTPWSGSKDALEKWKDGRTGDPLVDANMRELKATGFMSNRGRQNVASFLIFDLGVDWRYGAAHFEELLLDYDPCSNWGNWVAAAGLTGQRVNRFNTKKQLKDYDPNHEYVNHWLKGGGSSGPAPARRVYMEEEEPSGKGSKGGGKGGGKVGGKRGGKDGGKGGYPDSGRAPVGDSDKRRRWQKAHHYEEHDT
;
A
#
# COMPACT_ATOMS: atom_id res chain seq x y z
N GLY A 1 0.68 -6.96 -10.80
CA GLY A 1 0.92 -7.81 -9.63
C GLY A 1 -0.24 -7.74 -8.66
N TYR A 2 -0.62 -8.88 -8.05
CA TYR A 2 -1.69 -8.96 -7.05
C TYR A 2 -1.13 -8.67 -5.65
N SER A 3 -1.98 -8.18 -4.74
CA SER A 3 -1.61 -7.78 -3.37
C SER A 3 -2.71 -8.16 -2.38
N SER A 4 -2.42 -8.12 -1.07
CA SER A 4 -3.34 -8.50 0.02
C SER A 4 -4.64 -7.68 0.09
N LYS A 5 -4.64 -6.48 -0.52
CA LYS A 5 -5.72 -5.48 -0.45
C LYS A 5 -6.05 -5.00 0.97
N PHE A 6 -5.21 -5.26 1.97
CA PHE A 6 -5.46 -4.86 3.36
C PHE A 6 -5.51 -3.35 3.62
N SER A 7 -5.12 -2.52 2.65
CA SER A 7 -4.92 -1.08 2.87
C SER A 7 -6.17 -0.32 3.32
N PRO A 8 -7.41 -0.51 2.79
CA PRO A 8 -8.58 0.20 3.32
C PRO A 8 -8.86 -0.19 4.76
N TRP A 9 -8.81 -1.49 5.08
CA TRP A 9 -9.04 -1.97 6.44
C TRP A 9 -7.98 -1.47 7.43
N LEU A 10 -6.73 -1.26 6.98
CA LEU A 10 -5.67 -0.70 7.81
C LEU A 10 -5.85 0.80 8.03
N ALA A 11 -6.21 1.55 6.98
CA ALA A 11 -6.46 3.00 7.05
C ALA A 11 -7.60 3.33 8.03
N HIS A 12 -8.67 2.54 8.01
CA HIS A 12 -9.83 2.70 8.88
C HIS A 12 -9.70 2.02 10.26
N GLY A 13 -8.57 1.39 10.56
CA GLY A 13 -8.35 0.70 11.84
C GLY A 13 -9.18 -0.58 12.03
N CYS A 14 -9.89 -1.05 11.01
CA CYS A 14 -10.68 -2.29 11.01
C CYS A 14 -9.82 -3.54 11.21
N ILE A 15 -8.54 -3.49 10.83
CA ILE A 15 -7.56 -4.54 11.12
C ILE A 15 -6.31 -3.96 11.77
N SER A 16 -5.83 -4.61 12.84
CA SER A 16 -4.61 -4.20 13.51
C SER A 16 -3.36 -4.66 12.72
N PRO A 17 -2.36 -3.79 12.47
CA PRO A 17 -1.10 -4.21 11.86
C PRO A 17 -0.37 -5.26 12.70
N ARG A 18 -0.49 -5.18 14.03
CA ARG A 18 0.06 -6.20 14.96
C ARG A 18 -0.62 -7.56 14.77
N ARG A 19 -1.91 -7.59 14.43
CA ARG A 19 -2.62 -8.83 14.11
C ARG A 19 -2.09 -9.43 12.82
N ILE A 20 -1.94 -8.64 11.77
CA ILE A 20 -1.35 -9.11 10.49
C ILE A 20 0.05 -9.69 10.71
N TRP A 21 0.89 -9.02 11.50
CA TRP A 21 2.23 -9.52 11.83
C TRP A 21 2.20 -10.86 12.56
N LYS A 22 1.36 -11.01 13.59
CA LYS A 22 1.18 -12.28 14.31
C LYS A 22 0.68 -13.40 13.39
N GLU A 23 -0.23 -13.07 12.47
CA GLU A 23 -0.76 -14.01 11.50
C GLU A 23 0.28 -14.44 10.46
N ALA A 24 1.12 -13.52 9.98
CA ALA A 24 2.24 -13.85 9.12
C ALA A 24 3.22 -14.79 9.82
N GLN A 25 3.57 -14.53 11.08
CA GLN A 25 4.42 -15.43 11.86
C GLN A 25 3.78 -16.81 12.07
N ARG A 26 2.47 -16.86 12.33
CA ARG A 26 1.74 -18.13 12.43
C ARG A 26 1.81 -18.90 11.11
N TYR A 27 1.59 -18.22 9.99
CA TYR A 27 1.69 -18.81 8.65
C TYR A 27 3.11 -19.35 8.38
N GLU A 28 4.15 -18.57 8.68
CA GLU A 28 5.54 -18.98 8.50
C GLU A 28 5.89 -20.24 9.31
N ARG A 29 5.37 -20.37 10.54
CA ARG A 29 5.60 -21.55 11.39
C ARG A 29 4.82 -22.78 10.96
N THR A 30 3.60 -22.60 10.42
CA THR A 30 2.68 -23.71 10.13
C THR A 30 2.69 -24.14 8.68
N ARG A 31 3.24 -23.32 7.78
CA ARG A 31 3.33 -23.61 6.35
C ARG A 31 4.70 -23.32 5.80
N VAL A 32 4.99 -22.07 5.45
CA VAL A 32 6.23 -21.71 4.75
C VAL A 32 6.63 -20.27 5.02
N LYS A 33 7.93 -20.07 5.20
CA LYS A 33 8.59 -18.78 5.21
C LYS A 33 9.31 -18.54 3.89
N ASN A 34 9.03 -17.42 3.24
CA ASN A 34 9.65 -17.08 1.95
C ASN A 34 9.75 -15.55 1.76
N LYS A 35 10.21 -15.13 0.58
CA LYS A 35 10.32 -13.70 0.25
C LYS A 35 8.97 -12.98 0.34
N SER A 36 7.87 -13.63 -0.04
CA SER A 36 6.54 -13.01 -0.04
C SER A 36 6.03 -12.73 1.38
N THR A 37 6.27 -13.63 2.34
CA THR A 37 5.90 -13.39 3.75
C THR A 37 6.74 -12.26 4.35
N TYR A 38 8.03 -12.17 4.01
CA TYR A 38 8.87 -11.03 4.38
C TYR A 38 8.35 -9.72 3.79
N TRP A 39 8.02 -9.70 2.50
CA TRP A 39 7.56 -8.49 1.81
C TRP A 39 6.27 -7.92 2.38
N LEU A 40 5.33 -8.78 2.79
CA LEU A 40 4.12 -8.31 3.49
C LEU A 40 4.45 -7.53 4.77
N ILE A 41 5.43 -7.99 5.55
CA ILE A 41 5.85 -7.31 6.79
C ILE A 41 6.68 -6.05 6.49
N PHE A 42 7.47 -6.09 5.42
CA PHE A 42 8.21 -4.92 4.95
C PHE A 42 7.26 -3.77 4.58
N GLU A 43 6.16 -4.06 3.89
CA GLU A 43 5.14 -3.05 3.57
C GLU A 43 4.46 -2.46 4.83
N LEU A 44 4.25 -3.26 5.88
CA LEU A 44 3.79 -2.72 7.17
C LEU A 44 4.81 -1.78 7.81
N THR A 45 6.10 -2.05 7.63
CA THR A 45 7.18 -1.18 8.12
C THR A 45 7.23 0.13 7.34
N TRP A 46 6.90 0.11 6.05
CA TRP A 46 6.76 1.31 5.23
C TRP A 46 5.63 2.22 5.68
N ARG A 47 4.48 1.64 6.05
CA ARG A 47 3.38 2.40 6.68
C ARG A 47 3.88 3.13 7.93
N ASP A 48 4.57 2.42 8.83
CA ASP A 48 5.09 3.03 10.06
C ASP A 48 6.15 4.10 9.77
N PHE A 49 7.02 3.89 8.76
CA PHE A 49 7.98 4.90 8.32
C PHE A 49 7.28 6.22 7.97
N PHE A 50 6.20 6.19 7.18
CA PHE A 50 5.48 7.41 6.83
C PHE A 50 4.78 8.06 8.00
N VAL A 51 4.25 7.28 8.96
CA VAL A 51 3.72 7.82 10.22
C VAL A 51 4.80 8.58 10.99
N TYR A 52 6.01 8.00 11.13
CA TYR A 52 7.13 8.69 11.78
C TYR A 52 7.63 9.89 10.97
N LEU A 53 7.59 9.83 9.64
CA LEU A 53 7.94 10.94 8.77
C LEU A 53 6.99 12.13 9.02
N GLY A 54 5.68 11.88 9.03
CA GLY A 54 4.67 12.89 9.33
C GLY A 54 4.81 13.46 10.73
N TYR A 55 5.05 12.61 11.73
CA TYR A 55 5.32 13.06 13.10
C TYR A 55 6.57 13.95 13.19
N SER A 56 7.63 13.64 12.43
CA SER A 56 8.90 14.36 12.52
C SER A 56 8.91 15.70 11.79
N TYR A 57 8.19 15.80 10.67
CA TYR A 57 8.25 16.96 9.78
C TYR A 57 6.97 17.82 9.77
N GLY A 58 5.86 17.31 10.31
CA GLY A 58 4.60 18.04 10.46
C GLY A 58 4.15 18.68 9.15
N ASP A 59 3.86 19.98 9.21
CA ASP A 59 3.30 20.77 8.11
C ASP A 59 4.18 20.77 6.85
N LYS A 60 5.47 20.47 6.97
CA LYS A 60 6.38 20.36 5.82
C LYS A 60 5.97 19.27 4.84
N LEU A 61 5.13 18.31 5.24
CA LEU A 61 4.54 17.32 4.34
C LEU A 61 3.46 17.89 3.40
N PHE A 62 2.99 19.12 3.59
CA PHE A 62 1.85 19.67 2.83
C PHE A 62 2.17 20.95 2.06
N VAL A 63 3.38 21.50 2.24
CA VAL A 63 3.82 22.74 1.59
C VAL A 63 4.54 22.48 0.27
N THR A 64 4.52 23.45 -0.65
CA THR A 64 5.04 23.32 -2.02
C THR A 64 6.46 22.75 -2.11
N GLY A 65 7.36 23.23 -1.25
CA GLY A 65 8.77 22.83 -1.24
C GLY A 65 9.08 21.57 -0.43
N GLY A 66 8.07 20.93 0.16
CA GLY A 66 8.20 19.74 0.99
C GLY A 66 9.21 19.89 2.13
N ILE A 67 9.89 18.80 2.46
CA ILE A 67 10.84 18.73 3.58
C ILE A 67 12.13 19.49 3.25
N THR A 68 12.56 19.47 1.98
CA THR A 68 13.79 20.14 1.53
C THR A 68 13.66 21.65 1.42
N GLY A 69 12.44 22.18 1.34
CA GLY A 69 12.17 23.61 1.16
C GLY A 69 12.53 24.11 -0.25
N ASP A 70 12.46 23.24 -1.26
CA ASP A 70 12.71 23.60 -2.66
C ASP A 70 11.71 24.69 -3.11
N LYS A 71 12.21 25.70 -3.83
CA LYS A 71 11.43 26.83 -4.33
C LYS A 71 11.29 26.84 -5.84
N THR A 72 11.73 25.78 -6.51
CA THR A 72 11.60 25.63 -7.96
C THR A 72 10.12 25.68 -8.34
N PRO A 73 9.71 26.60 -9.24
CA PRO A 73 8.32 26.73 -9.61
C PRO A 73 7.85 25.54 -10.46
N TRP A 74 6.61 25.12 -10.24
CA TRP A 74 5.91 24.14 -11.07
C TRP A 74 5.44 24.81 -12.37
N SER A 75 5.55 24.10 -13.50
CA SER A 75 5.25 24.64 -14.83
C SER A 75 3.95 24.11 -15.44
N GLY A 76 3.33 23.11 -14.81
CA GLY A 76 2.15 22.42 -15.33
C GLY A 76 0.90 23.30 -15.33
N SER A 77 0.06 23.11 -16.35
CA SER A 77 -1.18 23.87 -16.52
C SER A 77 -2.37 23.21 -15.81
N LYS A 78 -3.41 24.01 -15.54
CA LYS A 78 -4.68 23.49 -15.02
C LYS A 78 -5.32 22.47 -15.97
N ASP A 79 -5.22 22.69 -17.28
CA ASP A 79 -5.74 21.76 -18.29
C ASP A 79 -5.03 20.40 -18.24
N ALA A 80 -3.70 20.40 -18.06
CA ALA A 80 -2.93 19.17 -17.91
C ALA A 80 -3.35 18.39 -16.65
N LEU A 81 -3.57 19.07 -15.53
CA LEU A 81 -4.08 18.47 -14.30
C LEU A 81 -5.46 17.83 -14.51
N GLU A 82 -6.40 18.53 -15.15
CA GLU A 82 -7.75 18.01 -15.35
C GLU A 82 -7.78 16.81 -16.32
N LYS A 83 -6.96 16.85 -17.38
CA LYS A 83 -6.77 15.68 -18.26
C LYS A 83 -6.18 14.48 -17.51
N TRP A 84 -5.26 14.72 -16.59
CA TRP A 84 -4.70 13.67 -15.74
C TRP A 84 -5.73 13.07 -14.79
N LYS A 85 -6.48 13.90 -14.06
CA LYS A 85 -7.57 13.45 -13.17
C LYS A 85 -8.61 12.60 -13.91
N ASP A 86 -8.96 12.98 -15.13
CA ASP A 86 -9.96 12.27 -15.94
C ASP A 86 -9.44 11.03 -16.68
N GLY A 87 -8.12 10.76 -16.65
CA GLY A 87 -7.52 9.70 -17.47
C GLY A 87 -7.72 9.96 -18.97
N ARG A 88 -7.35 11.16 -19.40
CA ARG A 88 -7.38 11.67 -20.80
C ARG A 88 -6.05 12.35 -21.19
N THR A 89 -4.95 11.86 -20.65
CA THR A 89 -3.59 12.36 -20.93
C THR A 89 -3.06 11.94 -22.29
N GLY A 90 -3.61 10.85 -22.85
CA GLY A 90 -3.09 10.22 -24.06
C GLY A 90 -2.00 9.17 -23.78
N ASP A 91 -1.56 9.01 -22.53
CA ASP A 91 -0.74 7.87 -22.11
C ASP A 91 -1.65 6.72 -21.63
N PRO A 92 -1.68 5.56 -22.31
CA PRO A 92 -2.63 4.51 -22.01
C PRO A 92 -2.51 3.93 -20.59
N LEU A 93 -1.28 3.84 -20.06
CA LEU A 93 -1.06 3.30 -18.72
C LEU A 93 -1.56 4.27 -17.67
N VAL A 94 -1.28 5.57 -17.83
CA VAL A 94 -1.77 6.62 -16.92
C VAL A 94 -3.29 6.70 -16.99
N ASP A 95 -3.85 6.75 -18.18
CA ASP A 95 -5.29 6.90 -18.39
C ASP A 95 -6.07 5.71 -17.81
N ALA A 96 -5.58 4.49 -17.98
CA ALA A 96 -6.19 3.29 -17.39
C ALA A 96 -6.19 3.34 -15.85
N ASN A 97 -5.06 3.72 -15.24
CA ASN A 97 -4.95 3.82 -13.78
C ASN A 97 -5.84 4.92 -13.21
N MET A 98 -5.87 6.11 -13.83
CA MET A 98 -6.71 7.20 -13.34
C MET A 98 -8.20 6.86 -13.47
N ARG A 99 -8.61 6.11 -14.50
CA ARG A 99 -9.97 5.57 -14.62
C ARG A 99 -10.29 4.49 -13.59
N GLU A 100 -9.35 3.57 -13.30
CA GLU A 100 -9.49 2.60 -12.21
C GLU A 100 -9.74 3.30 -10.88
N LEU A 101 -8.92 4.31 -10.55
CA LEU A 101 -9.04 5.08 -9.32
C LEU A 101 -10.41 5.75 -9.23
N LYS A 102 -10.83 6.45 -10.28
CA LYS A 102 -12.13 7.14 -10.32
C LYS A 102 -13.32 6.19 -10.18
N ALA A 103 -13.21 4.99 -10.76
CA ALA A 103 -14.29 4.02 -10.78
C ALA A 103 -14.39 3.16 -9.50
N THR A 104 -13.26 2.92 -8.81
CA THR A 104 -13.18 1.94 -7.72
C THR A 104 -12.72 2.50 -6.40
N GLY A 105 -12.13 3.71 -6.39
CA GLY A 105 -11.44 4.28 -5.24
C GLY A 105 -10.18 3.50 -4.84
N PHE A 106 -9.66 2.64 -5.71
CA PHE A 106 -8.43 1.90 -5.48
C PHE A 106 -7.50 2.00 -6.70
N MET A 107 -6.19 1.90 -6.47
CA MET A 107 -5.19 1.78 -7.51
C MET A 107 -4.02 0.95 -6.98
N SER A 108 -3.45 0.09 -7.83
CA SER A 108 -2.24 -0.67 -7.49
C SER A 108 -1.06 0.26 -7.15
N ASN A 109 -0.15 -0.17 -6.26
CA ASN A 109 1.01 0.66 -5.89
C ASN A 109 1.88 1.04 -7.10
N ARG A 110 2.09 0.08 -8.02
CA ARG A 110 2.79 0.31 -9.29
C ARG A 110 2.08 1.37 -10.14
N GLY A 111 0.75 1.32 -10.18
CA GLY A 111 -0.09 2.36 -10.79
C GLY A 111 0.14 3.73 -10.18
N ARG A 112 0.06 3.84 -8.85
CA ARG A 112 0.25 5.09 -8.09
C ARG A 112 1.61 5.72 -8.38
N GLN A 113 2.67 4.90 -8.40
CA GLN A 113 4.02 5.35 -8.73
C GLN A 113 4.12 5.93 -10.15
N ASN A 114 3.51 5.27 -11.13
CA ASN A 114 3.52 5.71 -12.52
C ASN A 114 2.74 7.03 -12.70
N VAL A 115 1.52 7.11 -12.19
CA VAL A 115 0.68 8.32 -12.38
C VAL A 115 1.23 9.52 -11.62
N ALA A 116 1.82 9.32 -10.44
CA ALA A 116 2.49 10.38 -9.70
C ALA A 116 3.74 10.88 -10.43
N SER A 117 4.58 9.97 -10.90
CA SER A 117 5.77 10.33 -11.68
C SER A 117 5.42 11.10 -12.95
N PHE A 118 4.38 10.67 -13.67
CA PHE A 118 3.91 11.33 -14.88
C PHE A 118 3.39 12.75 -14.59
N LEU A 119 2.57 12.92 -13.56
CA LEU A 119 2.06 14.23 -13.16
C LEU A 119 3.19 15.22 -12.87
N ILE A 120 4.20 14.76 -12.13
CA ILE A 120 5.30 15.59 -11.64
C ILE A 120 6.30 15.90 -12.74
N PHE A 121 6.76 14.90 -13.50
CA PHE A 121 7.91 15.06 -14.41
C PHE A 121 7.53 15.24 -15.87
N ASP A 122 6.39 14.71 -16.30
CA ASP A 122 5.97 14.78 -17.70
C ASP A 122 4.97 15.92 -17.90
N LEU A 123 4.09 16.18 -16.92
CA LEU A 123 3.17 17.32 -16.94
C LEU A 123 3.70 18.56 -16.19
N GLY A 124 4.72 18.42 -15.34
CA GLY A 124 5.28 19.53 -14.56
C GLY A 124 4.33 20.11 -13.51
N VAL A 125 3.24 19.40 -13.18
CA VAL A 125 2.19 19.87 -12.29
C VAL A 125 2.63 19.73 -10.83
N ASP A 126 2.25 20.71 -10.00
CA ASP A 126 2.48 20.68 -8.55
C ASP A 126 1.90 19.39 -7.95
N TRP A 127 2.80 18.60 -7.35
CA TRP A 127 2.51 17.30 -6.76
C TRP A 127 1.36 17.32 -5.74
N ARG A 128 1.14 18.46 -5.07
CA ARG A 128 0.07 18.60 -4.06
C ARG A 128 -1.32 18.44 -4.66
N TYR A 129 -1.50 18.80 -5.93
CA TYR A 129 -2.77 18.57 -6.62
C TYR A 129 -3.03 17.08 -6.85
N GLY A 130 -1.98 16.30 -7.13
CA GLY A 130 -2.07 14.85 -7.21
C GLY A 130 -2.38 14.22 -5.84
N ALA A 131 -1.69 14.69 -4.79
CA ALA A 131 -1.92 14.25 -3.42
C ALA A 131 -3.36 14.51 -2.95
N ALA A 132 -3.89 15.71 -3.20
CA ALA A 132 -5.26 16.07 -2.86
C ALA A 132 -6.31 15.29 -3.67
N HIS A 133 -6.05 15.01 -4.95
CA HIS A 133 -6.96 14.19 -5.75
C HIS A 133 -6.99 12.73 -5.28
N PHE A 134 -5.85 12.21 -4.84
CA PHE A 134 -5.79 10.89 -4.22
C PHE A 134 -6.50 10.85 -2.87
N GLU A 135 -6.40 11.92 -2.08
CA GLU A 135 -7.17 12.08 -0.84
C GLU A 135 -8.68 12.06 -1.08
N GLU A 136 -9.15 12.67 -2.17
CA GLU A 136 -10.56 12.69 -2.54
C GLU A 136 -11.11 11.30 -2.90
N LEU A 137 -10.30 10.46 -3.57
CA LEU A 137 -10.80 9.22 -4.19
C LEU A 137 -10.41 7.92 -3.49
N LEU A 138 -9.27 7.87 -2.78
CA LEU A 138 -8.76 6.62 -2.25
C LEU A 138 -9.57 6.09 -1.06
N LEU A 139 -10.10 4.87 -1.20
CA LEU A 139 -10.71 4.12 -0.10
C LEU A 139 -9.72 3.80 1.02
N ASP A 140 -8.43 3.72 0.68
CA ASP A 140 -7.33 3.48 1.60
C ASP A 140 -6.51 4.73 1.91
N TYR A 141 -7.13 5.91 1.80
CA TYR A 141 -6.49 7.16 2.18
C TYR A 141 -5.99 7.11 3.63
N ASP A 142 -4.68 7.35 3.79
CA ASP A 142 -3.99 7.60 5.04
C ASP A 142 -3.11 8.83 4.83
N PRO A 143 -3.24 9.90 5.63
CA PRO A 143 -2.60 11.18 5.34
C PRO A 143 -1.07 11.06 5.30
N CYS A 144 -0.49 10.32 6.25
CA CYS A 144 0.95 10.13 6.32
C CYS A 144 1.48 9.37 5.09
N SER A 145 0.81 8.28 4.71
CA SER A 145 1.21 7.43 3.60
C SER A 145 0.98 8.12 2.25
N ASN A 146 -0.17 8.78 2.06
CA ASN A 146 -0.49 9.49 0.83
C ASN A 146 0.48 10.65 0.61
N TRP A 147 0.49 11.62 1.51
CA TRP A 147 1.31 12.82 1.37
C TRP A 147 2.80 12.50 1.44
N GLY A 148 3.20 11.55 2.27
CA GLY A 148 4.57 11.05 2.35
C GLY A 148 5.08 10.44 1.05
N ASN A 149 4.28 9.63 0.37
CA ASN A 149 4.65 9.08 -0.93
C ASN A 149 4.72 10.17 -2.01
N TRP A 150 3.76 11.10 -2.02
CA TRP A 150 3.73 12.18 -3.02
C TRP A 150 4.90 13.15 -2.88
N VAL A 151 5.25 13.58 -1.66
CA VAL A 151 6.41 14.45 -1.42
C VAL A 151 7.73 13.74 -1.74
N ALA A 152 7.80 12.42 -1.51
CA ALA A 152 8.95 11.60 -1.89
C ALA A 152 9.06 11.45 -3.42
N ALA A 153 7.94 11.23 -4.12
CA ALA A 153 7.89 11.16 -5.57
C ALA A 153 8.32 12.47 -6.23
N ALA A 154 7.99 13.61 -5.60
CA ALA A 154 8.43 14.94 -6.02
C ALA A 154 9.91 15.23 -5.74
N GLY A 155 10.62 14.35 -5.04
CA GLY A 155 12.03 14.54 -4.67
C GLY A 155 12.27 15.48 -3.50
N LEU A 156 11.21 15.81 -2.77
CA LEU A 156 11.25 16.83 -1.72
C LEU A 156 11.48 16.24 -0.33
N THR A 157 11.98 15.00 -0.25
CA THR A 157 12.43 14.32 0.98
C THR A 157 13.95 14.22 1.09
N GLY A 158 14.69 14.72 0.08
CA GLY A 158 16.15 14.57 -0.02
C GLY A 158 16.62 13.17 -0.45
N GLN A 159 15.68 12.28 -0.77
CA GLN A 159 15.97 10.95 -1.30
C GLN A 159 16.13 10.95 -2.83
N ARG A 160 16.64 9.84 -3.38
CA ARG A 160 16.75 9.69 -4.83
C ARG A 160 15.35 9.64 -5.44
N VAL A 161 15.13 10.47 -6.45
CA VAL A 161 13.91 10.48 -7.25
C VAL A 161 13.94 9.35 -8.27
N ASN A 162 12.81 8.64 -8.38
CA ASN A 162 12.57 7.70 -9.47
C ASN A 162 11.61 8.33 -10.48
N ARG A 163 12.10 8.57 -11.71
CA ARG A 163 11.24 8.90 -12.85
C ARG A 163 10.88 7.62 -13.59
N PHE A 164 9.59 7.38 -13.77
CA PHE A 164 9.09 6.19 -14.46
C PHE A 164 8.88 6.48 -15.94
N ASN A 165 9.32 5.55 -16.78
CA ASN A 165 9.00 5.56 -18.20
C ASN A 165 7.74 4.70 -18.40
N THR A 166 6.59 5.34 -18.61
CA THR A 166 5.29 4.69 -18.72
C THR A 166 5.25 3.63 -19.83
N LYS A 167 5.93 3.86 -20.96
CA LYS A 167 6.02 2.88 -22.06
C LYS A 167 6.79 1.63 -21.65
N LYS A 168 7.92 1.80 -20.95
CA LYS A 168 8.67 0.67 -20.40
C LYS A 168 7.82 -0.07 -19.36
N GLN A 169 7.18 0.65 -18.45
CA GLN A 169 6.35 0.05 -17.39
C GLN A 169 5.15 -0.70 -17.97
N LEU A 170 4.53 -0.19 -19.02
CA LEU A 170 3.48 -0.88 -19.75
C LEU A 170 3.99 -2.19 -20.33
N LYS A 171 5.14 -2.15 -21.03
CA LYS A 171 5.78 -3.35 -21.60
C LYS A 171 6.12 -4.40 -20.54
N ASP A 172 6.67 -3.96 -19.41
CA ASP A 172 7.17 -4.87 -18.38
C ASP A 172 6.02 -5.50 -17.55
N TYR A 173 4.93 -4.77 -17.32
CA TYR A 173 3.87 -5.18 -16.37
C TYR A 173 2.50 -5.48 -16.98
N ASP A 174 2.27 -5.09 -18.25
CA ASP A 174 1.05 -5.40 -19.00
C ASP A 174 1.38 -5.66 -20.49
N PRO A 175 2.26 -6.63 -20.81
CA PRO A 175 2.75 -6.85 -22.18
C PRO A 175 1.64 -7.19 -23.19
N ASN A 176 0.53 -7.76 -22.71
CA ASN A 176 -0.63 -8.11 -23.52
C ASN A 176 -1.71 -7.01 -23.55
N HIS A 177 -1.45 -5.87 -22.89
CA HIS A 177 -2.37 -4.75 -22.71
C HIS A 177 -3.73 -5.17 -22.10
N GLU A 178 -3.78 -6.23 -21.28
CA GLU A 178 -5.02 -6.71 -20.68
C GLU A 178 -5.61 -5.66 -19.73
N TYR A 179 -4.76 -5.08 -18.87
CA TYR A 179 -5.19 -4.08 -17.90
C TYR A 179 -5.59 -2.77 -18.58
N VAL A 180 -4.76 -2.28 -19.51
CA VAL A 180 -5.08 -1.05 -20.25
C VAL A 180 -6.34 -1.23 -21.09
N ASN A 181 -6.50 -2.36 -21.77
CA ASN A 181 -7.71 -2.62 -22.54
C ASN A 181 -8.94 -2.70 -21.64
N HIS A 182 -8.85 -3.31 -20.46
CA HIS A 182 -9.97 -3.40 -19.52
C HIS A 182 -10.49 -2.01 -19.11
N TRP A 183 -9.60 -1.07 -18.77
CA TRP A 183 -10.00 0.25 -18.26
C TRP A 183 -10.22 1.30 -19.35
N LEU A 184 -9.69 1.09 -20.56
CA LEU A 184 -9.89 2.01 -21.69
C LEU A 184 -11.00 1.58 -22.64
N LYS A 185 -11.30 0.28 -22.77
CA LYS A 185 -12.46 -0.20 -23.55
C LYS A 185 -13.72 -0.04 -22.72
N GLY A 186 -14.58 0.89 -23.14
CA GLY A 186 -15.76 1.32 -22.37
C GLY A 186 -16.03 2.82 -22.40
N GLY A 187 -15.27 3.60 -23.18
CA GLY A 187 -15.47 5.03 -23.42
C GLY A 187 -16.79 5.43 -24.13
N GLY A 188 -17.83 4.60 -24.00
CA GLY A 188 -19.22 4.88 -24.33
C GLY A 188 -20.12 4.08 -23.38
N SER A 189 -20.69 4.77 -22.39
CA SER A 189 -21.78 4.33 -21.48
C SER A 189 -21.63 2.98 -20.76
N SER A 190 -21.12 3.03 -19.54
CA SER A 190 -21.74 2.50 -18.31
C SER A 190 -20.64 2.38 -17.25
N GLY A 191 -20.75 3.13 -16.16
CA GLY A 191 -19.89 2.90 -15.00
C GLY A 191 -20.01 1.45 -14.53
N PRO A 192 -19.01 0.92 -13.81
CA PRO A 192 -19.14 -0.40 -13.23
C PRO A 192 -20.45 -0.46 -12.42
N ALA A 193 -21.23 -1.51 -12.64
CA ALA A 193 -22.43 -1.75 -11.84
C ALA A 193 -22.04 -1.66 -10.35
N PRO A 194 -22.81 -0.95 -9.51
CA PRO A 194 -22.51 -0.86 -8.09
C PRO A 194 -22.36 -2.28 -7.54
N ALA A 195 -21.32 -2.48 -6.72
CA ALA A 195 -21.06 -3.74 -6.05
C ALA A 195 -22.39 -4.29 -5.51
N ARG A 196 -22.78 -5.50 -5.94
CA ARG A 196 -23.97 -6.16 -5.40
C ARG A 196 -23.84 -6.12 -3.88
N ARG A 197 -24.76 -5.42 -3.21
CA ARG A 197 -24.95 -5.52 -1.76
C ARG A 197 -25.23 -6.99 -1.47
N VAL A 198 -24.21 -7.71 -1.03
CA VAL A 198 -24.40 -8.98 -0.32
C VAL A 198 -24.89 -8.56 1.06
N TYR A 199 -26.19 -8.38 1.20
CA TYR A 199 -26.80 -8.51 2.51
C TYR A 199 -26.59 -9.96 2.90
N MET A 200 -25.84 -10.19 3.99
CA MET A 200 -26.00 -11.44 4.72
C MET A 200 -27.44 -11.44 5.22
N GLU A 201 -28.27 -12.33 4.70
CA GLU A 201 -29.51 -12.68 5.39
C GLU A 201 -29.09 -13.26 6.75
N GLU A 202 -29.50 -12.58 7.82
CA GLU A 202 -29.36 -13.09 9.18
C GLU A 202 -30.23 -14.35 9.29
N GLU A 203 -29.61 -15.53 9.32
CA GLU A 203 -30.32 -16.72 9.79
C GLU A 203 -30.54 -16.61 11.31
N GLU A 204 -31.78 -16.33 11.67
CA GLU A 204 -32.33 -16.48 13.02
C GLU A 204 -32.01 -17.89 13.58
N PRO A 205 -31.43 -18.01 14.79
CA PRO A 205 -31.17 -19.31 15.37
C PRO A 205 -32.48 -19.92 15.87
N SER A 206 -33.04 -20.86 15.11
CA SER A 206 -34.17 -21.67 15.57
C SER A 206 -33.75 -22.54 16.77
N GLY A 207 -34.17 -22.14 17.96
CA GLY A 207 -34.04 -22.91 19.17
C GLY A 207 -34.97 -24.12 19.18
N LYS A 208 -34.40 -25.32 19.30
CA LYS A 208 -35.06 -26.45 19.95
C LYS A 208 -34.07 -27.14 20.87
N GLY A 209 -34.27 -26.95 22.17
CA GLY A 209 -33.61 -27.74 23.20
C GLY A 209 -34.17 -29.16 23.25
N SER A 210 -33.34 -30.11 23.63
CA SER A 210 -33.75 -31.17 24.56
C SER A 210 -32.56 -31.70 25.34
N LYS A 211 -32.87 -32.14 26.55
CA LYS A 211 -31.99 -32.44 27.69
C LYS A 211 -31.46 -33.87 27.67
N GLY A 212 -30.39 -34.08 28.44
CA GLY A 212 -30.03 -35.33 29.11
C GLY A 212 -28.75 -35.94 28.57
N GLY A 213 -27.74 -36.33 29.35
CA GLY A 213 -27.55 -36.45 30.79
C GLY A 213 -26.42 -37.47 31.01
N GLY A 214 -25.65 -37.34 32.12
CA GLY A 214 -24.96 -38.48 32.72
C GLY A 214 -23.43 -38.63 32.52
N LYS A 215 -22.70 -38.10 33.51
CA LYS A 215 -21.59 -38.69 34.31
C LYS A 215 -20.58 -39.70 33.72
N GLY A 216 -19.30 -39.43 34.04
CA GLY A 216 -18.19 -40.38 34.23
C GLY A 216 -16.87 -39.67 33.88
N GLY A 217 -15.89 -39.40 34.75
CA GLY A 217 -15.35 -40.18 35.86
C GLY A 217 -14.05 -40.86 35.41
N GLY A 218 -12.88 -40.24 35.65
CA GLY A 218 -11.58 -40.88 35.35
C GLY A 218 -10.37 -39.97 35.58
N LYS A 219 -9.66 -40.21 36.70
CA LYS A 219 -8.32 -39.67 37.04
C LYS A 219 -7.21 -40.46 36.32
N VAL A 220 -6.00 -39.91 36.43
CA VAL A 220 -4.62 -40.47 36.30
C VAL A 220 -3.89 -39.74 35.16
N GLY A 221 -2.75 -39.05 35.30
CA GLY A 221 -1.67 -39.10 36.28
C GLY A 221 -0.37 -39.48 35.54
N GLY A 222 0.66 -38.62 35.49
CA GLY A 222 1.97 -39.03 34.98
C GLY A 222 2.92 -37.92 34.50
N LYS A 223 4.05 -37.78 35.21
CA LYS A 223 5.14 -36.78 35.13
C LYS A 223 6.04 -36.81 33.87
N ARG A 224 6.90 -35.76 33.84
CA ARG A 224 8.26 -35.57 33.27
C ARG A 224 8.25 -34.73 31.98
N GLY A 225 9.05 -33.69 31.78
CA GLY A 225 10.27 -33.19 32.43
C GLY A 225 11.18 -32.67 31.31
N GLY A 226 11.78 -31.48 31.43
CA GLY A 226 12.76 -30.99 30.44
C GLY A 226 13.01 -29.50 30.51
N LYS A 227 14.24 -29.13 30.89
CA LYS A 227 14.80 -27.78 30.95
C LYS A 227 15.05 -27.20 29.55
N ASP A 228 15.03 -25.87 29.46
CA ASP A 228 16.07 -24.98 28.86
C ASP A 228 15.41 -23.61 28.66
N GLY A 229 15.92 -22.47 29.13
CA GLY A 229 17.32 -22.07 29.21
C GLY A 229 17.60 -21.10 28.05
N GLY A 230 17.16 -19.83 28.15
CA GLY A 230 17.38 -18.85 27.10
C GLY A 230 17.08 -17.42 27.53
N LYS A 231 18.03 -16.79 28.22
CA LYS A 231 18.08 -15.34 28.45
C LYS A 231 18.29 -14.64 27.10
N GLY A 232 17.41 -13.69 26.76
CA GLY A 232 17.62 -12.74 25.66
C GLY A 232 17.19 -11.36 26.14
N GLY A 233 18.14 -10.61 26.71
CA GLY A 233 17.92 -9.25 27.15
C GLY A 233 17.67 -8.31 25.97
N TYR A 234 16.77 -7.35 26.16
CA TYR A 234 16.64 -6.17 25.32
C TYR A 234 17.82 -5.22 25.63
N PRO A 235 18.52 -4.67 24.63
CA PRO A 235 19.32 -3.48 24.86
C PRO A 235 18.40 -2.27 24.99
N ASP A 236 18.76 -1.50 26.01
CA ASP A 236 18.25 -0.23 26.46
C ASP A 236 18.27 0.88 25.38
N SER A 237 17.42 1.87 25.65
CA SER A 237 17.24 3.16 25.01
C SER A 237 18.52 3.95 24.72
N GLY A 238 18.55 4.63 23.56
CA GLY A 238 19.51 5.72 23.32
C GLY A 238 20.00 5.87 21.88
N ARG A 239 19.66 7.00 21.25
CA ARG A 239 20.11 7.57 19.96
C ARG A 239 19.61 6.90 18.66
N ALA A 240 18.99 7.75 17.84
CA ALA A 240 18.68 7.46 16.43
C ALA A 240 19.98 7.26 15.63
N PRO A 241 20.14 6.16 14.87
CA PRO A 241 21.30 5.99 14.02
C PRO A 241 21.12 6.79 12.72
N VAL A 242 22.05 7.72 12.53
CA VAL A 242 22.32 8.44 11.29
C VAL A 242 22.56 7.43 10.15
N GLY A 243 21.83 7.64 9.05
CA GLY A 243 22.13 7.18 7.68
C GLY A 243 22.86 5.85 7.48
N ASP A 244 22.11 4.75 7.43
CA ASP A 244 22.62 3.46 6.94
C ASP A 244 22.38 3.32 5.42
N SER A 245 23.45 3.51 4.65
CA SER A 245 23.49 3.36 3.19
C SER A 245 23.17 1.94 2.71
N ASP A 246 23.24 0.94 3.59
CA ASP A 246 23.04 -0.46 3.25
C ASP A 246 21.54 -0.86 3.26
N LYS A 247 20.72 -0.19 4.10
CA LYS A 247 19.25 -0.25 4.00
C LYS A 247 18.75 0.40 2.71
N ARG A 248 19.42 1.48 2.26
CA ARG A 248 19.16 2.17 0.98
C ARG A 248 19.54 1.30 -0.23
N ARG A 249 20.62 0.54 -0.16
CA ARG A 249 21.01 -0.45 -1.20
C ARG A 249 20.03 -1.63 -1.26
N ARG A 250 19.49 -2.06 -0.11
CA ARG A 250 18.40 -3.04 -0.05
C ARG A 250 17.15 -2.53 -0.74
N TRP A 251 16.74 -1.27 -0.54
CA TRP A 251 15.61 -0.65 -1.25
C TRP A 251 15.75 -0.69 -2.79
N GLN A 252 16.95 -0.38 -3.32
CA GLN A 252 17.20 -0.44 -4.77
C GLN A 252 17.15 -1.88 -5.31
N LYS A 253 17.72 -2.85 -4.57
CA LYS A 253 17.64 -4.27 -4.94
C LYS A 253 16.21 -4.77 -4.90
N ALA A 254 15.42 -4.35 -3.91
CA ALA A 254 14.06 -4.82 -3.69
C ALA A 254 13.10 -4.41 -4.83
N HIS A 255 13.31 -3.24 -5.44
CA HIS A 255 12.58 -2.80 -6.64
C HIS A 255 13.18 -3.29 -7.97
N HIS A 256 14.38 -3.88 -7.96
CA HIS A 256 15.01 -4.51 -9.13
C HIS A 256 14.74 -6.03 -9.18
N TYR A 257 14.42 -6.67 -8.05
CA TYR A 257 14.07 -8.10 -7.97
C TYR A 257 12.65 -8.43 -8.49
N GLU A 258 11.83 -7.44 -8.86
CA GLU A 258 10.64 -7.68 -9.68
C GLU A 258 10.97 -7.95 -11.17
N GLU A 259 12.23 -7.81 -11.60
CA GLU A 259 12.62 -7.94 -13.02
C GLU A 259 13.01 -9.37 -13.46
N HIS A 260 13.10 -10.36 -12.55
CA HIS A 260 13.67 -11.68 -12.89
C HIS A 260 13.02 -12.93 -12.29
N ASP A 261 11.85 -12.85 -11.65
CA ASP A 261 11.10 -14.05 -11.23
C ASP A 261 9.60 -13.82 -11.39
N THR A 262 9.13 -14.00 -12.63
CA THR A 262 7.91 -14.70 -13.08
C THR A 262 7.89 -14.69 -14.60
#